data_AF-E0UCN6-F1
#
_entry.id   AF-E0UCN6-F1
#
_cell.length_a   1.000
_cell.length_b   1.000
_cell.length_c   1.000
_cell.angle_alpha   90.00
_cell.angle_beta   90.00
_cell.angle_gamma   90.00
#
_symmetry.space_group_name_H-M   'P 1'
#
loop_
_entity.id
_entity.type
_entity.pdbx_description
1 polymer ?
#
loop_
_entity_poly.entity_id
_entity_poly.type
_entity_poly.pdbx_seq_one_letter_code
_entity_poly.pdbx_strand_id
1 'polypeptide(L)'
;MLFLFIVTIVTHSVTIVTLLGMIEKKDTSEITLRLLLKRADIKQVKLAELTGLSRDAIRAYVAGRRMPSLDNAALLARELGVSFKVLAQAFGIDVNNIPDDEGSSSD
;
A
#
# COMPACT_ATOMS: atom_id res chain seq x y z
N MET A 1 -10.32 -13.53 -49.16
CA MET A 1 -9.58 -14.19 -48.07
C MET A 1 -8.93 -13.20 -47.09
N LEU A 2 -8.24 -12.15 -47.55
CA LEU A 2 -7.59 -11.14 -46.68
C LEU A 2 -8.55 -10.40 -45.71
N PHE A 3 -9.78 -10.12 -46.15
CA PHE A 3 -10.77 -9.39 -45.35
C PHE A 3 -11.19 -10.14 -44.07
N LEU A 4 -11.28 -11.48 -44.13
CA LEU A 4 -11.60 -12.32 -42.96
C LEU A 4 -10.48 -12.29 -41.92
N PHE A 5 -9.22 -12.27 -42.35
CA PHE A 5 -8.07 -12.17 -41.44
C PHE A 5 -8.05 -10.86 -40.67
N ILE A 6 -8.35 -9.73 -41.33
CA ILE A 6 -8.39 -8.41 -40.69
C ILE A 6 -9.51 -8.35 -39.64
N VAL A 7 -10.70 -8.87 -39.96
CA VAL A 7 -11.84 -8.88 -39.02
C VAL A 7 -11.54 -9.73 -37.78
N THR A 8 -10.87 -10.88 -37.94
CA THR A 8 -10.47 -11.73 -36.81
C THR A 8 -9.38 -11.07 -35.94
N ILE A 9 -8.39 -10.41 -36.55
CA ILE A 9 -7.33 -9.69 -35.83
C ILE A 9 -7.92 -8.53 -35.03
N VAL A 10 -8.82 -7.75 -35.63
CA VAL A 10 -9.46 -6.60 -34.97
C VAL A 10 -10.33 -7.05 -33.79
N THR A 11 -11.12 -8.12 -33.95
CA THR A 11 -11.98 -8.63 -32.86
C THR A 11 -11.16 -9.16 -31.68
N HIS A 12 -10.07 -9.90 -31.92
CA HIS A 12 -9.20 -10.38 -30.84
C HIS A 12 -8.47 -9.21 -30.17
N SER A 13 -8.02 -8.21 -30.94
CA SER A 13 -7.34 -7.02 -30.39
C SER A 13 -8.28 -6.21 -29.46
N VAL A 14 -9.53 -5.98 -29.88
CA VAL A 14 -10.53 -5.29 -29.05
C VAL A 14 -10.87 -6.09 -27.80
N THR A 15 -10.98 -7.42 -27.92
CA THR A 15 -11.24 -8.31 -26.77
C THR A 15 -10.08 -8.29 -25.77
N ILE A 16 -8.83 -8.31 -26.25
CA ILE A 16 -7.62 -8.23 -25.42
C ILE A 16 -7.54 -6.87 -24.71
N VAL A 17 -7.80 -5.76 -25.41
CA VAL A 17 -7.79 -4.40 -24.81
C VAL A 17 -8.88 -4.25 -23.75
N THR A 18 -10.08 -4.79 -23.99
CA THR A 18 -11.18 -4.78 -23.00
C THR A 18 -10.83 -5.62 -21.77
N LEU A 19 -10.20 -6.79 -21.96
CA LEU A 19 -9.76 -7.65 -20.86
C LEU A 19 -8.60 -7.03 -20.06
N LEU A 20 -7.65 -6.36 -20.73
CA LEU A 20 -6.56 -5.62 -20.07
C LEU A 20 -7.07 -4.41 -19.28
N GLY A 21 -8.02 -3.66 -19.83
CA GLY A 21 -8.60 -2.46 -19.21
C GLY A 21 -9.37 -2.73 -17.91
N MET A 22 -9.78 -3.98 -17.66
CA MET A 22 -10.45 -4.37 -16.41
C MET A 22 -9.48 -4.70 -15.27
N ILE A 23 -8.16 -4.76 -15.52
CA ILE A 23 -7.12 -5.02 -14.50
C ILE A 23 -6.65 -3.71 -13.86
N GLU A 24 -7.01 -2.55 -14.39
CA GLU A 24 -6.79 -1.28 -13.72
C GLU A 24 -7.94 -0.98 -12.75
N LYS A 25 -8.21 -1.94 -11.85
CA LYS A 25 -8.91 -1.62 -10.62
C LYS A 25 -7.98 -0.71 -9.83
N LYS A 26 -8.22 0.60 -9.97
CA LYS A 26 -7.77 1.61 -9.02
C LYS A 26 -8.41 1.24 -7.69
N ASP A 27 -7.82 0.29 -6.98
CA ASP A 27 -7.97 0.12 -5.55
C ASP A 27 -7.43 1.42 -4.96
N THR A 28 -8.29 2.44 -4.96
CA THR A 28 -8.32 3.45 -3.90
C THR A 28 -8.84 2.73 -2.65
N SER A 29 -8.27 1.55 -2.34
CA SER A 29 -8.43 0.88 -1.09
C SER A 29 -7.75 1.82 -0.11
N GLU A 30 -8.54 2.41 0.77
CA GLU A 30 -8.08 3.14 1.93
C GLU A 30 -6.78 2.52 2.44
N ILE A 31 -5.69 3.31 2.40
CA ILE A 31 -4.41 2.82 2.91
C ILE A 31 -4.68 2.48 4.37
N THR A 32 -4.40 1.25 4.76
CA THR A 32 -4.62 0.76 6.12
C THR A 32 -3.38 0.02 6.58
N LEU A 33 -3.13 0.02 7.89
CA LEU A 33 -1.98 -0.68 8.45
C LEU A 33 -1.98 -2.18 8.10
N ARG A 34 -3.17 -2.78 7.98
CA ARG A 34 -3.33 -4.17 7.53
C ARG A 34 -2.87 -4.40 6.10
N LEU A 35 -3.10 -3.45 5.21
CA LEU A 35 -2.63 -3.51 3.83
C LEU A 35 -1.11 -3.35 3.76
N LEU A 36 -0.53 -2.46 4.57
CA LEU A 36 0.92 -2.28 4.66
C LEU A 36 1.62 -3.56 5.14
N LEU A 37 1.07 -4.22 6.16
CA LEU A 37 1.54 -5.53 6.63
C LEU A 37 1.52 -6.59 5.52
N LYS A 38 0.43 -6.64 4.75
CA LYS A 38 0.32 -7.59 3.62
C LYS A 38 1.34 -7.31 2.53
N ARG A 39 1.64 -6.04 2.24
CA ARG A 39 2.64 -5.64 1.25
C ARG A 39 4.07 -5.97 1.69
N ALA A 40 4.36 -5.84 2.98
CA ALA A 40 5.63 -6.20 3.55
C ALA A 40 5.80 -7.71 3.78
N ASP A 41 4.75 -8.53 3.55
CA ASP A 41 4.69 -9.95 3.90
C ASP A 41 4.99 -10.24 5.40
N ILE A 42 4.63 -9.30 6.28
CA ILE A 42 4.86 -9.39 7.72
C ILE A 42 3.56 -9.72 8.46
N LYS A 43 3.60 -10.71 9.35
CA LYS A 43 2.50 -11.02 10.28
C LYS A 43 2.53 -10.08 11.49
N GLN A 44 1.37 -9.78 12.07
CA GLN A 44 1.25 -8.92 13.27
C GLN A 44 2.14 -9.37 14.44
N VAL A 45 2.26 -10.69 14.65
CA VAL A 45 3.13 -11.25 15.70
C VAL A 45 4.60 -10.94 15.41
N LYS A 46 5.01 -11.07 14.14
CA LYS A 46 6.38 -10.80 13.74
C LYS A 46 6.71 -9.30 13.85
N LEU A 47 5.76 -8.44 13.48
CA LEU A 47 5.90 -6.99 13.67
C LEU A 47 6.06 -6.63 15.15
N ALA A 48 5.31 -7.26 16.06
CA ALA A 48 5.45 -7.05 17.49
C ALA A 48 6.86 -7.42 17.99
N GLU A 49 7.42 -8.55 17.52
CA GLU A 49 8.80 -8.96 17.84
C GLU A 49 9.84 -7.95 17.31
N LEU A 50 9.70 -7.51 16.05
CA LEU A 50 10.66 -6.59 15.42
C LEU A 50 10.64 -5.19 16.06
N THR A 51 9.45 -4.71 16.44
CA THR A 51 9.28 -3.38 17.04
C THR A 51 9.46 -3.39 18.56
N GLY A 52 9.49 -4.56 19.21
CA GLY A 52 9.48 -4.68 20.67
C GLY A 52 8.15 -4.25 21.32
N LEU A 53 7.10 -4.02 20.53
CA LEU A 53 5.79 -3.61 21.01
C LEU A 53 4.94 -4.80 21.44
N SER A 54 4.00 -4.57 22.37
CA SER A 54 3.08 -5.63 22.77
C SER A 54 2.17 -6.02 21.61
N ARG A 55 1.80 -7.31 21.55
CA ARG A 55 0.85 -7.83 20.56
C ARG A 55 -0.50 -7.10 20.61
N ASP A 56 -0.92 -6.69 21.80
CA ASP A 56 -2.14 -5.91 22.00
C ASP A 56 -2.03 -4.49 21.43
N ALA A 57 -0.86 -3.85 21.54
CA ALA A 57 -0.62 -2.55 20.91
C ALA A 57 -0.71 -2.66 19.39
N ILE A 58 0.00 -3.63 18.78
CA ILE A 58 -0.07 -3.88 17.33
C ILE A 58 -1.51 -4.19 16.89
N ARG A 59 -2.23 -5.04 17.64
CA ARG A 59 -3.64 -5.36 17.34
C ARG A 59 -4.53 -4.13 17.42
N ALA A 60 -4.32 -3.24 18.39
CA ALA A 60 -5.07 -2.00 18.54
C ALA A 60 -4.80 -1.03 17.39
N TYR A 61 -3.54 -0.92 16.95
CA TYR A 61 -3.14 -0.10 15.80
C TYR A 61 -3.74 -0.61 14.50
N VAL A 62 -3.65 -1.93 14.24
CA VAL A 62 -4.21 -2.53 13.02
C VAL A 62 -5.72 -2.40 12.97
N ALA A 63 -6.40 -2.42 14.12
CA ALA A 63 -7.84 -2.20 14.22
C ALA A 63 -8.25 -0.71 14.18
N GLY A 64 -7.29 0.23 14.12
CA GLY A 64 -7.57 1.67 14.17
C GLY A 64 -8.10 2.16 15.52
N ARG A 65 -8.00 1.36 16.59
CA ARG A 65 -8.52 1.70 17.92
C ARG A 65 -7.58 2.59 18.73
N ARG A 66 -6.33 2.71 18.31
CA ARG A 66 -5.31 3.47 19.02
C ARG A 66 -4.32 4.06 18.01
N MET A 67 -3.86 5.27 18.30
CA MET A 67 -2.76 5.92 17.58
C MET A 67 -1.41 5.49 18.18
N PRO A 68 -0.39 5.15 17.38
CA PRO A 68 0.98 5.01 17.88
C PRO A 68 1.52 6.37 18.34
N SER A 69 2.41 6.36 19.35
CA SER A 69 3.25 7.53 19.63
C SER A 69 4.20 7.79 18.45
N LEU A 70 4.81 8.97 18.40
CA LEU A 70 5.78 9.30 17.36
C LEU A 70 6.92 8.28 17.31
N ASP A 71 7.47 7.90 18.47
CA ASP A 71 8.54 6.90 18.56
C ASP A 71 8.09 5.54 17.99
N ASN A 72 6.88 5.10 18.34
CA ASN A 72 6.33 3.84 17.84
C ASN A 72 6.01 3.91 16.35
N ALA A 73 5.55 5.07 15.85
CA ALA A 73 5.31 5.30 14.45
C ALA A 73 6.61 5.22 13.63
N ALA A 74 7.72 5.75 14.18
CA ALA A 74 9.04 5.63 13.57
C ALA A 74 9.48 4.16 13.46
N LEU A 75 9.29 3.37 14.52
CA LEU A 75 9.57 1.94 14.51
C LEU A 75 8.72 1.21 13.46
N LEU A 76 7.43 1.50 13.40
CA LEU A 76 6.52 0.90 12.41
C LEU A 76 6.93 1.27 10.98
N ALA A 77 7.23 2.53 10.71
CA ALA A 77 7.66 3.00 9.40
C ALA A 77 8.94 2.30 8.94
N ARG A 78 9.93 2.17 9.85
CA ARG A 78 11.19 1.48 9.60
C ARG A 78 10.98 0.00 9.27
N GLU A 79 10.27 -0.73 10.12
CA GLU A 79 10.08 -2.18 9.94
C GLU A 79 9.17 -2.52 8.75
N LEU A 80 8.26 -1.63 8.39
CA LEU A 80 7.38 -1.80 7.22
C LEU A 80 8.01 -1.25 5.92
N GLY A 81 9.14 -0.53 6.00
CA GLY A 81 9.79 0.08 4.84
C GLY A 81 8.93 1.14 4.15
N VAL A 82 8.15 1.90 4.91
CA VAL A 82 7.23 2.92 4.38
C VAL A 82 7.58 4.30 4.91
N SER A 83 7.29 5.35 4.14
CA SER A 83 7.44 6.72 4.64
C SER A 83 6.40 7.04 5.72
N PHE A 84 6.71 8.02 6.56
CA PHE A 84 5.76 8.52 7.56
C PHE A 84 4.46 9.00 6.93
N LYS A 85 4.52 9.58 5.72
CA LYS A 85 3.36 10.03 4.97
C LYS A 85 2.40 8.88 4.68
N VAL A 86 2.93 7.75 4.21
CA VAL A 86 2.15 6.53 3.93
C VAL A 86 1.60 5.93 5.22
N LEU A 87 2.39 5.89 6.29
CA LEU A 87 1.93 5.41 7.59
C LEU A 87 0.82 6.30 8.16
N ALA A 88 0.95 7.62 8.05
CA ALA A 88 -0.04 8.59 8.53
C ALA A 88 -1.37 8.47 7.76
N GLN A 89 -1.31 8.29 6.44
CA GLN A 89 -2.49 7.95 5.63
C GLN A 89 -3.15 6.66 6.12
N ALA A 90 -2.35 5.67 6.54
CA ALA A 90 -2.84 4.40 7.08
C ALA A 90 -3.65 4.53 8.39
N PHE A 91 -3.48 5.66 9.09
CA PHE A 91 -4.21 6.04 10.29
C PHE A 91 -5.27 7.12 10.03
N GLY A 92 -5.55 7.45 8.77
CA GLY A 92 -6.57 8.44 8.40
C GLY A 92 -6.14 9.90 8.60
N ILE A 93 -4.85 10.17 8.74
CA ILE A 93 -4.33 11.54 8.77
C ILE A 93 -4.29 12.10 7.35
N ASP A 94 -4.83 13.29 7.15
CA ASP A 94 -4.66 14.04 5.90
C ASP A 94 -3.22 14.55 5.78
N VAL A 95 -2.54 14.12 4.74
CA VAL A 95 -1.13 14.45 4.46
C VAL A 95 -0.94 15.17 3.13
N ASN A 96 -2.02 15.58 2.46
CA ASN A 96 -1.94 16.13 1.10
C ASN A 96 -1.09 17.40 1.01
N ASN A 97 -1.02 18.19 2.09
CA ASN A 97 -0.24 19.42 2.18
C ASN A 97 1.07 19.27 2.97
N ILE A 98 1.49 18.04 3.27
CA ILE A 98 2.76 17.78 3.94
C ILE A 98 3.82 17.54 2.85
N PRO A 99 4.87 18.40 2.76
CA PRO A 99 5.98 18.17 1.85
C PRO A 99 6.66 16.87 2.21
N ASP A 100 7.06 16.11 1.20
CA ASP A 100 7.91 14.94 1.43
C ASP A 100 9.36 15.39 1.61
N ASP A 101 10.16 14.58 2.28
CA ASP A 101 11.58 14.82 2.49
C ASP A 101 12.35 14.46 1.20
N GLU A 102 12.00 15.07 0.07
CA GLU A 102 12.75 14.94 -1.18
C GLU A 102 13.98 15.84 -1.14
N GLY A 103 15.12 15.27 -0.70
CA GLY A 103 16.37 16.04 -0.65
C GLY A 103 17.67 15.36 -0.25
N SER A 104 17.81 14.01 -0.22
CA SER A 104 19.12 13.40 0.08
C SER A 104 19.37 11.98 -0.47
N SER A 105 18.90 11.65 -1.67
CA SER A 105 19.63 10.64 -2.47
C SER A 105 20.83 11.34 -3.10
N SER A 106 21.84 11.63 -2.27
CA SER A 106 23.21 11.90 -2.71
C SER A 106 23.86 10.57 -3.07
N ASP A 107 24.39 10.51 -4.30
CA ASP A 107 25.28 9.51 -4.90
C ASP A 107 24.77 8.07 -5.13
#